data_AF-A0A925D628-F1
#
_entry.id   AF-A0A925D628-F1
#
_cell.length_a   1.000
_cell.length_b   1.000
_cell.length_c   1.000
_cell.angle_alpha   90.00
_cell.angle_beta   90.00
_cell.angle_gamma   90.00
#
_symmetry.space_group_name_H-M   'P 1'
#
loop_
_entity.id
_entity.type
_entity.pdbx_description
1 polymer ?
#
loop_
_entity_poly.entity_id
_entity_poly.type
_entity_poly.pdbx_seq_one_letter_code
_entity_poly.pdbx_strand_id
1 'polypeptide(L)'
;LDLSMHESQPLTDRLVRFADIILTMTRSHRDAIISSFPDAASRTHTISKNRGDVSDPIGGPPELYHRCADQIDVYLEGWMHELDFEIASIRDE
;
A
#
# COMPACT_ATOMS: atom_id res chain seq x y z
N LEU A 1 -7.47 13.64 -9.39
CA LEU A 1 -7.25 12.18 -9.43
C LEU A 1 -8.20 11.61 -10.47
N ASP A 2 -7.69 10.95 -11.51
CA ASP A 2 -8.50 10.23 -12.49
C ASP A 2 -8.25 8.73 -12.30
N LEU A 3 -9.31 7.97 -12.03
CA LEU A 3 -9.26 6.52 -11.77
C LEU A 3 -9.85 5.70 -12.93
N SER A 4 -10.20 6.34 -14.05
CA SER A 4 -10.89 5.69 -15.18
C SER A 4 -10.09 4.54 -15.82
N MET A 5 -8.76 4.56 -15.70
CA MET A 5 -7.86 3.52 -16.21
C MET A 5 -7.51 2.45 -15.17
N HIS A 6 -8.01 2.55 -13.94
CA HIS A 6 -7.75 1.57 -12.89
C HIS A 6 -8.69 0.36 -13.03
N GLU A 7 -8.10 -0.84 -13.01
CA GLU A 7 -8.84 -2.09 -12.97
C GLU A 7 -8.30 -2.98 -11.86
N SER A 8 -9.20 -3.60 -11.10
CA SER A 8 -8.82 -4.58 -10.08
C SER A 8 -8.22 -5.81 -10.74
N GLN A 9 -7.07 -6.26 -10.25
CA GLN A 9 -6.42 -7.48 -10.71
C GLN A 9 -6.05 -8.38 -9.52
N PRO A 10 -6.16 -9.71 -9.66
CA PRO A 10 -5.65 -10.64 -8.67
C PRO A 10 -4.13 -10.48 -8.47
N LEU A 11 -3.66 -10.67 -7.24
CA LEU A 11 -2.23 -10.72 -6.96
C LEU A 11 -1.61 -11.96 -7.61
N THR A 12 -0.48 -11.79 -8.29
CA THR A 12 0.27 -12.89 -8.94
C THR A 12 1.72 -12.91 -8.46
N ASP A 13 2.37 -14.08 -8.54
CA ASP A 13 3.80 -14.24 -8.22
C ASP A 13 4.67 -13.23 -9.01
N ARG A 14 4.33 -12.99 -10.29
CA ARG A 14 5.03 -12.01 -11.13
C ARG A 14 4.95 -10.60 -10.55
N LEU A 15 3.78 -10.16 -10.07
CA LEU A 15 3.61 -8.85 -9.44
C LEU A 15 4.43 -8.74 -8.15
N VAL A 16 4.39 -9.79 -7.31
CA VAL A 16 5.12 -9.84 -6.02
C VAL A 16 6.64 -9.82 -6.22
N ARG A 17 7.14 -10.46 -7.28
CA ARG A 17 8.58 -10.45 -7.62
C ARG A 17 9.04 -9.13 -8.19
N PHE A 18 8.19 -8.44 -8.94
CA PHE A 18 8.55 -7.19 -9.60
C PHE A 18 8.48 -5.97 -8.66
N ALA A 19 7.63 -6.02 -7.63
CA ALA A 19 7.47 -4.91 -6.71
C ALA A 19 8.68 -4.76 -5.77
N ASP A 20 9.29 -3.57 -5.79
CA ASP A 20 10.30 -3.16 -4.79
C ASP A 20 9.66 -3.00 -3.41
N ILE A 21 8.40 -2.53 -3.38
CA ILE A 21 7.58 -2.38 -2.18
C ILE A 21 6.13 -2.82 -2.42
N ILE A 22 5.55 -3.48 -1.42
CA ILE A 22 4.14 -3.90 -1.42
C ILE A 22 3.44 -3.25 -0.23
N LEU A 23 2.47 -2.37 -0.51
CA LEU A 23 1.67 -1.69 0.51
C LEU A 23 0.26 -2.28 0.57
N THR A 24 -0.16 -2.72 1.75
CA THR A 24 -1.51 -3.25 1.98
C THR A 24 -2.37 -2.31 2.82
N MET A 25 -3.68 -2.37 2.61
CA MET A 25 -4.65 -1.58 3.39
C MET A 25 -4.85 -2.12 4.81
N THR A 26 -4.65 -3.42 5.02
CA THR A 26 -4.85 -4.08 6.32
C THR A 26 -3.70 -5.03 6.65
N ARG A 27 -3.53 -5.32 7.94
CA ARG A 27 -2.61 -6.34 8.46
C ARG A 27 -2.96 -7.73 7.95
N SER A 28 -4.25 -8.08 7.92
CA SER A 28 -4.70 -9.38 7.39
C SER A 28 -4.31 -9.58 5.93
N HIS A 29 -4.39 -8.55 5.08
CA HIS A 29 -3.89 -8.62 3.71
C HIS A 29 -2.37 -8.83 3.67
N ARG A 30 -1.61 -8.11 4.49
CA ARG A 30 -0.15 -8.29 4.59
C ARG A 30 0.21 -9.71 5.01
N ASP A 31 -0.43 -10.23 6.05
CA ASP A 31 -0.14 -11.55 6.59
C ASP A 31 -0.50 -12.66 5.58
N ALA A 32 -1.59 -12.47 4.81
CA ALA A 32 -1.95 -13.38 3.71
C ALA A 32 -0.90 -13.39 2.59
N ILE A 33 -0.36 -12.23 2.23
CA ILE A 33 0.74 -12.13 1.24
C ILE A 33 1.98 -12.82 1.78
N ILE A 34 2.42 -12.52 3.01
CA ILE A 34 3.62 -13.11 3.62
C ILE A 34 3.48 -14.63 3.76
N SER A 35 2.31 -15.13 4.14
CA SER A 35 2.04 -16.56 4.21
C SER A 35 2.16 -17.27 2.86
N SER A 36 1.84 -16.57 1.77
CA SER A 36 1.90 -17.12 0.40
C SER A 36 3.27 -16.90 -0.25
N PHE A 37 3.96 -15.81 0.11
CA PHE A 37 5.24 -15.37 -0.45
C PHE A 37 6.19 -14.95 0.68
N PRO A 38 6.79 -15.90 1.41
CA PRO A 38 7.68 -15.59 2.54
C PRO A 38 8.87 -14.70 2.15
N ASP A 39 9.40 -14.87 0.93
CA ASP A 39 10.53 -14.11 0.38
C ASP A 39 10.20 -12.62 0.13
N ALA A 40 8.93 -12.24 0.19
CA ALA A 40 8.47 -10.85 0.08
C ALA A 40 8.26 -10.17 1.44
N ALA A 41 8.50 -10.88 2.56
CA ALA A 41 8.18 -10.37 3.89
C ALA A 41 8.91 -9.07 4.25
N SER A 42 10.17 -8.90 3.83
CA SER A 42 10.95 -7.70 4.11
C SER A 42 10.44 -6.45 3.40
N ARG A 43 9.71 -6.60 2.29
CA ARG A 43 9.19 -5.51 1.46
C ARG A 43 7.67 -5.37 1.47
N THR A 44 6.99 -6.14 2.32
CA THR A 44 5.52 -6.12 2.46
C THR A 44 5.11 -5.42 3.75
N HIS A 45 4.45 -4.28 3.62
CA HIS A 45 4.09 -3.41 4.72
C HIS A 45 2.61 -3.04 4.66
N THR A 46 2.00 -2.78 5.82
CA THR A 46 0.72 -2.07 5.85
C THR A 46 0.98 -0.59 5.61
N ILE A 47 0.17 0.05 4.77
CA ILE A 47 0.31 1.45 4.39
C ILE A 47 0.37 2.38 5.61
N SER A 48 -0.35 2.04 6.67
CA SER A 48 -0.38 2.79 7.92
C SER A 48 0.88 2.71 8.80
N LYS A 49 1.89 1.90 8.42
CA LYS A 49 3.11 1.66 9.22
C LYS A 49 2.81 1.29 10.69
N ASN A 50 1.83 0.40 10.90
CA ASN A 50 1.33 -0.06 12.21
C ASN A 50 0.39 0.90 12.96
N ARG A 51 -0.10 1.98 12.34
CA ARG A 51 -1.11 2.87 12.96
C ARG A 51 -2.54 2.32 12.91
N GLY A 52 -2.75 1.13 12.34
CA GLY A 52 -4.05 0.47 12.23
C GLY A 52 -4.34 0.00 10.80
N ASP A 53 -5.58 -0.38 10.55
CA ASP A 53 -6.04 -0.78 9.22
C ASP A 53 -6.79 0.40 8.57
N VAL A 54 -6.72 0.52 7.24
CA VAL A 54 -7.56 1.46 6.49
C VAL A 54 -9.00 0.93 6.49
N SER A 55 -9.96 1.80 6.78
CA SER A 55 -11.38 1.41 6.83
C SER A 55 -11.89 1.11 5.42
N ASP A 56 -12.60 0.00 5.25
CA ASP A 56 -13.21 -0.36 3.97
C ASP A 56 -14.55 0.39 3.79
N PRO A 57 -14.69 1.26 2.77
CA PRO A 57 -15.91 2.04 2.56
C PRO A 57 -16.98 1.31 1.74
N ILE A 58 -16.73 0.08 1.28
CA ILE A 58 -17.64 -0.65 0.35
C ILE A 58 -19.08 -0.71 0.89
N GLY A 59 -20.03 -0.30 0.04
CA GLY A 59 -21.47 -0.31 0.34
C GLY A 59 -21.91 0.79 1.31
N GLY A 60 -21.00 1.67 1.72
CA GLY A 60 -21.25 2.79 2.60
C GLY A 60 -21.74 4.06 1.88
N PRO A 61 -22.12 5.08 2.65
CA PRO A 61 -22.40 6.40 2.11
C PRO A 61 -21.10 7.13 1.70
N PRO A 62 -21.18 8.16 0.83
CA PRO A 62 -20.01 8.88 0.30
C PRO A 62 -19.01 9.37 1.35
N GLU A 63 -19.49 9.72 2.55
CA GLU A 63 -18.65 10.19 3.65
C GLU A 63 -17.67 9.11 4.13
N LEU A 64 -18.01 7.81 4.01
CA LEU A 64 -17.07 6.73 4.31
C LEU A 64 -15.93 6.68 3.31
N TYR A 65 -16.23 6.89 2.03
CA TYR A 65 -15.22 6.93 0.97
C TYR A 65 -14.26 8.10 1.18
N HIS A 66 -14.78 9.28 1.53
CA HIS A 66 -13.95 10.44 1.88
C HIS A 66 -13.02 10.15 3.06
N ARG A 67 -13.55 9.57 4.14
CA ARG A 67 -12.71 9.21 5.30
C ARG A 67 -11.65 8.16 4.95
N CYS A 68 -11.99 7.17 4.13
CA CYS A 68 -11.04 6.16 3.66
C CYS A 68 -9.92 6.81 2.84
N ALA A 69 -10.26 7.73 1.92
CA ALA A 69 -9.29 8.49 1.15
C ALA A 69 -8.37 9.34 2.06
N ASP A 70 -8.95 10.07 3.02
CA ASP A 70 -8.16 10.87 3.98
C ASP A 70 -7.18 10.01 4.79
N GLN A 71 -7.60 8.79 5.20
CA GLN A 71 -6.70 7.85 5.87
C GLN A 71 -5.53 7.44 4.95
N ILE A 72 -5.82 7.13 3.68
CA ILE A 72 -4.79 6.74 2.71
C ILE A 72 -3.80 7.89 2.50
N ASP A 73 -4.28 9.12 2.29
CA ASP A 73 -3.44 10.29 2.05
C ASP A 73 -2.48 10.54 3.23
N VAL A 74 -2.99 10.56 4.46
CA VAL A 74 -2.17 10.73 5.68
C VAL A 74 -1.09 9.65 5.80
N TYR A 75 -1.41 8.41 5.45
CA TYR A 75 -0.44 7.33 5.54
C TYR A 75 0.59 7.37 4.40
N LEU A 76 0.18 7.78 3.20
CA LEU A 76 1.07 7.96 2.05
C LEU A 76 2.12 9.04 2.28
N GLU A 77 1.78 10.14 2.96
CA GLU A 77 2.77 11.18 3.31
C GLU A 77 4.00 10.59 4.03
N GLY A 78 3.78 9.59 4.90
CA GLY A 78 4.88 8.90 5.59
C GLY A 78 5.77 8.06 4.67
N TRP A 79 5.22 7.53 3.57
CA TRP A 79 5.97 6.76 2.56
C TRP A 79 6.67 7.67 1.56
N MET A 80 6.03 8.76 1.15
CA MET A 80 6.63 9.72 0.22
C MET A 80 7.96 10.24 0.76
N HIS A 81 8.01 10.64 2.03
CA HIS A 81 9.26 11.07 2.65
C HIS A 81 10.34 9.98 2.61
N GLU A 82 10.02 8.74 2.99
CA GLU A 82 10.99 7.63 3.02
C GLU A 82 11.54 7.30 1.63
N LEU A 83 10.66 7.23 0.63
CA LEU A 83 11.03 6.93 -0.76
C LEU A 83 11.79 8.09 -1.41
N ASP A 84 11.44 9.34 -1.11
CA ASP A 84 12.16 10.52 -1.60
C ASP A 84 13.60 10.58 -1.06
N PHE A 85 13.81 10.18 0.20
CA PHE A 85 15.17 10.07 0.78
C PHE A 85 16.01 8.97 0.12
N GLU A 86 15.41 7.82 -0.22
CA GLU A 86 16.13 6.75 -0.92
C GLU A 86 16.49 7.16 -2.36
N ILE A 87 15.57 7.82 -3.09
CA ILE A 87 15.84 8.30 -4.45
C ILE A 87 16.92 9.38 -4.46
N ALA A 88 16.94 10.28 -3.47
CA ALA A 88 17.99 11.28 -3.35
C ALA A 88 19.37 10.64 -3.09
N SER A 89 19.45 9.61 -2.25
CA SER A 89 20.70 8.89 -1.95
C SER A 89 21.25 8.10 -3.14
N ILE A 90 20.41 7.65 -4.07
CA ILE A 90 20.83 6.90 -5.27
C ILE A 90 21.37 7.83 -6.37
N ARG A 91 21.01 9.12 -6.37
CA ARG A 91 21.43 10.08 -7.41
C ARG A 91 22.82 10.71 -7.16
N ASP A 92 23.42 10.46 -6.00
CA ASP A 92 24.73 10.97 -5.62
C ASP A 92 25.90 9.98 -5.85
N GLU A 93 25.64 8.83 -6.50
CA GLU A 93 26.65 7.85 -7.00
C GLU A 93 26.66 7.76 -8.54
#